data_AF-A0A8C6ZYM1-F1
#
_entry.id   AF-A0A8C6ZYM1-F1
#
_cell.length_a   1.000
_cell.length_b   1.000
_cell.length_c   1.000
_cell.angle_alpha   90.00
_cell.angle_beta   90.00
_cell.angle_gamma   90.00
#
_symmetry.space_group_name_H-M   'P 1'
#
loop_
_entity.id
_entity.type
_entity.pdbx_description
1 polymer ?
#
loop_
_entity_poly.entity_id
_entity_poly.type
_entity_poly.pdbx_seq_one_letter_code
_entity_poly.pdbx_strand_id
1 'polypeptide(L)'
;MLLLAAMCLQLYSVCLEGFLLGKVRYRQLRRWDAQLRRLFGSTVPPFPPKFYLAMTEAMAEERRARLEQYLQNVTLDPNITSSDVFVSFFRKLQQDTFQIETRRASLDVYLADGSSIGLDIQTSDTAERILEVTSYKMGLSRELIGYFSLFFIQDHGDGALSVVKKVAEFELPYVSLQSMKELHCKLGIRKWYMDPSLDTLLMDCGASINLLYLQAIQEIERNWIKPTKEKMLELEFLQKTENKVKFLELVREVQFYGYIRLDPCVCDYPEVGCSADVYVGNNEINCYIKLPTNQTKEVSFQINRLRCWQVTFLVSIGRNGRAFLLSSCLKKIISEQMMKASKEGQEMVSMCVCRCLNSC
;
A
#
# COMPACT_ATOMS: atom_id res chain seq x y z
N MET A 1 1.63 -43.42 -20.67
CA MET A 1 2.15 -42.13 -21.19
C MET A 1 1.05 -41.05 -21.19
N LEU A 2 0.45 -40.70 -20.04
CA LEU A 2 -0.39 -39.48 -19.90
C LEU A 2 -0.82 -39.16 -18.44
N LEU A 3 -0.80 -40.11 -17.50
CA LEU A 3 -1.15 -39.83 -16.08
C LEU A 3 0.01 -39.36 -15.19
N LEU A 4 1.27 -39.50 -15.62
CA LEU A 4 2.45 -39.01 -14.89
C LEU A 4 2.81 -37.54 -15.18
N ALA A 5 2.15 -36.92 -16.17
CA ALA A 5 2.38 -35.52 -16.55
C ALA A 5 1.50 -34.51 -15.77
N ALA A 6 0.44 -34.97 -15.09
CA ALA A 6 -0.54 -34.08 -14.47
C ALA A 6 -0.12 -33.52 -13.10
N MET A 7 0.94 -34.03 -12.45
CA MET A 7 1.26 -33.68 -11.06
C MET A 7 2.39 -32.64 -10.88
N CYS A 8 2.91 -32.03 -11.97
CA CYS A 8 4.10 -31.15 -11.90
C CYS A 8 3.85 -29.68 -12.29
N LEU A 9 2.62 -29.28 -12.60
CA LEU A 9 2.29 -27.94 -13.11
C LEU A 9 1.40 -27.15 -12.13
N GLN A 10 1.75 -27.11 -10.84
CA GLN A 10 1.11 -26.15 -9.94
C GLN A 10 1.60 -24.74 -10.28
N LEU A 11 0.68 -23.94 -10.81
CA LEU A 11 0.81 -22.50 -10.99
C LEU A 11 0.29 -21.81 -9.73
N TYR A 12 1.12 -20.97 -9.14
CA TYR A 12 0.78 -20.21 -7.95
C TYR A 12 0.45 -18.77 -8.30
N SER A 13 -0.65 -18.25 -7.78
CA SER A 13 -0.98 -16.83 -7.89
C SER A 13 -0.27 -16.06 -6.78
N VAL A 14 0.61 -15.13 -7.16
CA VAL A 14 1.22 -14.15 -6.28
C VAL A 14 0.37 -12.90 -6.32
N CYS A 15 -0.17 -12.50 -5.18
CA CYS A 15 -0.91 -11.27 -5.00
C CYS A 15 -0.14 -10.29 -4.11
N LEU A 16 -0.25 -9.01 -4.41
CA LEU A 16 0.31 -7.92 -3.62
C LEU A 16 -0.84 -7.02 -3.21
N GLU A 17 -1.15 -7.03 -1.92
CA GLU A 17 -2.22 -6.24 -1.29
C GLU A 17 -3.61 -6.55 -1.86
N GLY A 18 -3.87 -7.84 -2.06
CA GLY A 18 -5.14 -8.33 -2.59
C GLY A 18 -5.22 -8.40 -4.11
N PHE A 19 -4.33 -7.70 -4.83
CA PHE A 19 -4.32 -7.68 -6.30
C PHE A 19 -3.34 -8.68 -6.89
N LEU A 20 -3.73 -9.32 -8.00
CA LEU A 20 -2.87 -10.27 -8.70
C LEU A 20 -1.64 -9.56 -9.26
N LEU A 21 -0.47 -9.88 -8.71
CA LEU A 21 0.82 -9.41 -9.22
C LEU A 21 1.32 -10.31 -10.35
N GLY A 22 1.16 -11.63 -10.21
CA GLY A 22 1.63 -12.55 -11.23
C GLY A 22 1.39 -14.03 -10.92
N LYS A 23 1.59 -14.89 -11.90
CA LYS A 23 1.44 -16.35 -11.79
C LYS A 23 2.79 -17.03 -11.98
N VAL A 24 3.23 -17.76 -10.97
CA VAL A 24 4.58 -18.35 -10.92
C VAL A 24 4.54 -19.87 -10.71
N ARG A 25 5.45 -20.60 -11.36
CA ARG A 25 5.64 -22.04 -11.08
C ARG A 25 6.73 -22.25 -10.03
N TYR A 26 6.62 -23.35 -9.27
CA TYR A 26 7.66 -23.75 -8.29
C TYR A 26 9.08 -23.72 -8.86
N ARG A 27 9.27 -24.25 -10.08
CA ARG A 27 10.57 -24.28 -10.77
C ARG A 27 11.13 -22.88 -11.03
N GLN A 28 10.28 -21.90 -11.31
CA GLN A 28 10.71 -20.51 -11.51
C GLN A 28 11.17 -19.91 -10.18
N LEU A 29 10.39 -20.09 -9.11
CA LEU A 29 10.78 -19.65 -7.76
C LEU A 29 12.10 -20.28 -7.29
N ARG A 30 12.29 -21.58 -7.53
CA ARG A 30 13.53 -22.28 -7.14
C ARG A 30 14.76 -21.77 -7.90
N ARG A 31 14.60 -21.43 -9.18
CA ARG A 31 15.69 -20.84 -9.98
C ARG A 31 16.03 -19.44 -9.49
N TRP A 32 15.01 -18.66 -9.17
CA TRP A 32 15.16 -17.32 -8.62
C TRP A 32 15.83 -17.34 -7.23
N ASP A 33 15.40 -18.24 -6.32
CA ASP A 33 16.07 -18.49 -5.03
C ASP A 33 17.57 -18.79 -5.20
N ALA A 34 17.93 -19.65 -6.17
CA ALA A 34 19.33 -19.95 -6.44
C ALA A 34 20.12 -18.71 -6.91
N GLN A 35 19.49 -17.78 -7.62
CA GLN A 35 20.13 -16.50 -8.00
C GLN A 35 20.27 -15.57 -6.80
N LEU A 36 19.22 -15.45 -5.97
CA LEU A 36 19.27 -14.65 -4.75
C LEU A 36 20.36 -15.17 -3.79
N ARG A 37 20.43 -16.48 -3.54
CA ARG A 37 21.46 -17.06 -2.66
C ARG A 37 22.88 -16.86 -3.15
N ARG A 38 23.10 -16.76 -4.47
CA ARG A 38 24.43 -16.46 -5.02
C ARG A 38 24.87 -15.04 -4.69
N LEU A 39 23.94 -14.10 -4.59
CA LEU A 39 24.24 -12.69 -4.32
C LEU A 39 24.21 -12.35 -2.83
N PHE A 40 23.24 -12.90 -2.10
CA PHE A 40 22.94 -12.51 -0.72
C PHE A 40 23.28 -13.61 0.32
N GLY A 41 23.67 -14.80 -0.15
CA GLY A 41 24.17 -15.87 0.71
C GLY A 41 23.14 -16.31 1.77
N SER A 42 23.54 -16.20 3.03
CA SER A 42 22.76 -16.65 4.20
C SER A 42 21.64 -15.71 4.62
N THR A 43 21.55 -14.49 4.08
CA THR A 43 20.42 -13.58 4.40
C THR A 43 19.13 -14.04 3.74
N VAL A 44 19.23 -14.85 2.68
CA VAL A 44 18.06 -15.42 1.99
C VAL A 44 17.44 -16.53 2.85
N PRO A 45 16.16 -16.42 3.25
CA PRO A 45 15.49 -17.41 4.09
C PRO A 45 15.48 -18.79 3.42
N PRO A 46 15.37 -19.91 4.16
CA PRO A 46 15.44 -21.25 3.59
C PRO A 46 14.28 -21.51 2.60
N PHE A 47 14.62 -22.01 1.42
CA PHE A 47 13.62 -22.26 0.37
C PHE A 47 12.93 -23.61 0.57
N PRO A 48 11.59 -23.70 0.46
CA PRO A 48 10.85 -24.94 0.67
C PRO A 48 11.28 -26.04 -0.32
N PRO A 49 11.68 -27.25 0.15
CA PRO A 49 12.21 -28.30 -0.71
C PRO A 49 11.13 -28.92 -1.62
N LYS A 50 11.58 -29.64 -2.65
CA LYS A 50 10.71 -30.44 -3.51
C LYS A 50 10.44 -31.79 -2.84
N PHE A 51 9.19 -32.23 -2.89
CA PHE A 51 8.84 -33.61 -2.53
C PHE A 51 9.11 -34.54 -3.72
N TYR A 52 9.78 -35.66 -3.46
CA TYR A 52 10.15 -36.65 -4.48
C TYR A 52 9.05 -37.70 -4.75
N LEU A 53 8.05 -37.77 -3.89
CA LEU A 53 6.87 -38.63 -4.02
C LEU A 53 5.65 -37.82 -4.49
N ALA A 54 4.63 -38.52 -4.98
CA ALA A 54 3.33 -37.92 -5.28
C ALA A 54 2.80 -37.21 -4.02
N MET A 55 2.47 -35.94 -4.14
CA MET A 55 2.04 -35.13 -3.00
C MET A 55 0.57 -35.40 -2.71
N THR A 56 0.24 -35.61 -1.44
CA THR A 56 -1.14 -35.48 -0.96
C THR A 56 -1.57 -34.01 -1.02
N GLU A 57 -2.88 -33.77 -0.97
CA GLU A 57 -3.43 -32.41 -0.93
C GLU A 57 -2.92 -31.62 0.28
N ALA A 58 -2.82 -32.25 1.45
CA ALA A 58 -2.26 -31.65 2.67
C ALA A 58 -0.80 -31.22 2.50
N MET A 59 0.05 -32.08 1.90
CA MET A 59 1.45 -31.72 1.62
C MET A 59 1.55 -30.59 0.59
N ALA A 60 0.63 -30.56 -0.39
CA ALA A 60 0.57 -29.47 -1.35
C ALA A 60 0.28 -28.15 -0.65
N GLU A 61 -0.70 -28.13 0.25
CA GLU A 61 -1.08 -26.96 1.02
C GLU A 61 0.02 -26.48 1.97
N GLU A 62 0.67 -27.39 2.67
CA GLU A 62 1.83 -27.07 3.52
C GLU A 62 2.96 -26.42 2.71
N ARG A 63 3.24 -26.95 1.51
CA ARG A 63 4.23 -26.34 0.61
C ARG A 63 3.78 -24.95 0.15
N ARG A 64 2.50 -24.73 -0.12
CA ARG A 64 1.98 -23.39 -0.46
C ARG A 64 2.28 -22.43 0.68
N ALA A 65 1.83 -22.75 1.89
CA ALA A 65 2.05 -21.90 3.07
C ALA A 65 3.53 -21.55 3.29
N ARG A 66 4.43 -22.53 3.13
CA ARG A 66 5.88 -22.30 3.25
C ARG A 66 6.45 -21.41 2.14
N LEU A 67 5.96 -21.54 0.90
CA LEU A 67 6.37 -20.66 -0.21
C LEU A 67 5.88 -19.23 0.00
N GLU A 68 4.68 -19.07 0.55
CA GLU A 68 4.14 -17.77 0.92
C GLU A 68 5.03 -17.08 1.96
N GLN A 69 5.33 -17.80 3.05
CA GLN A 69 6.21 -17.32 4.11
C GLN A 69 7.61 -16.99 3.58
N TYR A 70 8.15 -17.83 2.68
CA TYR A 70 9.42 -17.55 2.02
C TYR A 70 9.37 -16.22 1.25
N LEU A 71 8.34 -16.00 0.42
CA LEU A 71 8.19 -14.76 -0.34
C LEU A 71 8.05 -13.53 0.58
N GLN A 72 7.24 -13.64 1.64
CA GLN A 72 7.10 -12.56 2.63
C GLN A 72 8.42 -12.25 3.33
N ASN A 73 9.19 -13.26 3.72
CA ASN A 73 10.46 -13.08 4.41
C ASN A 73 11.55 -12.49 3.49
N VAL A 74 11.59 -12.88 2.22
CA VAL A 74 12.51 -12.28 1.24
C VAL A 74 12.25 -10.78 1.07
N THR A 75 10.98 -10.36 1.13
CA THR A 75 10.62 -8.94 0.99
C THR A 75 10.93 -8.08 2.22
N LEU A 76 11.39 -8.66 3.32
CA LEU A 76 11.75 -7.91 4.52
C LEU A 76 13.13 -7.24 4.42
N ASP A 77 14.02 -7.73 3.54
CA ASP A 77 15.36 -7.18 3.35
C ASP A 77 15.37 -6.15 2.18
N PRO A 78 15.56 -4.85 2.46
CA PRO A 78 15.58 -3.82 1.43
C PRO A 78 16.69 -4.01 0.39
N ASN A 79 17.81 -4.63 0.78
CA ASN A 79 18.92 -4.89 -0.15
C ASN A 79 18.52 -5.91 -1.22
N ILE A 80 17.66 -6.87 -0.84
CA ILE A 80 17.13 -7.85 -1.78
C ILE A 80 16.07 -7.19 -2.66
N THR A 81 15.11 -6.44 -2.10
CA THR A 81 14.02 -5.85 -2.89
C THR A 81 14.49 -4.81 -3.91
N SER A 82 15.57 -4.11 -3.60
CA SER A 82 16.16 -3.09 -4.48
C SER A 82 17.11 -3.69 -5.52
N SER A 83 17.32 -5.01 -5.52
CA SER A 83 18.27 -5.66 -6.41
C SER A 83 17.71 -5.93 -7.80
N ASP A 84 18.58 -5.85 -8.81
CA ASP A 84 18.21 -6.14 -10.20
C ASP A 84 17.64 -7.55 -10.38
N VAL A 85 18.14 -8.53 -9.61
CA VAL A 85 17.63 -9.92 -9.67
C VAL A 85 16.21 -10.03 -9.14
N PHE A 86 15.86 -9.26 -8.11
CA PHE A 86 14.50 -9.19 -7.59
C PHE A 86 13.57 -8.47 -8.58
N VAL A 87 13.95 -7.26 -9.00
CA VAL A 87 13.15 -6.41 -9.88
C VAL A 87 12.93 -7.07 -11.25
N SER A 88 13.98 -7.64 -11.86
CA SER A 88 13.86 -8.32 -13.16
C SER A 88 12.97 -9.56 -13.11
N PHE A 89 12.99 -10.31 -12.00
CA PHE A 89 12.13 -11.46 -11.81
C PHE A 89 10.65 -11.05 -11.77
N PHE A 90 10.29 -10.06 -10.93
CA PHE A 90 8.91 -9.60 -10.81
C PHE A 90 8.42 -8.83 -12.04
N ARG A 91 9.31 -8.11 -12.74
CA ARG A 91 9.02 -7.50 -14.05
C ARG A 91 8.57 -8.57 -15.05
N LYS A 92 9.40 -9.59 -15.24
CA LYS A 92 9.09 -10.70 -16.16
C LYS A 92 7.83 -11.44 -15.75
N LEU A 93 7.67 -11.69 -14.44
CA LEU A 93 6.49 -12.37 -13.91
C LEU A 93 5.19 -11.63 -14.25
N GLN A 94 5.15 -10.30 -14.05
CA GLN A 94 4.01 -9.45 -14.39
C GLN A 94 3.73 -9.50 -15.90
N GLN A 95 4.75 -9.27 -16.73
CA GLN A 95 4.61 -9.28 -18.19
C GLN A 95 4.09 -10.62 -18.73
N ASP A 96 4.67 -11.75 -18.29
CA ASP A 96 4.27 -13.10 -18.69
C ASP A 96 2.81 -13.41 -18.26
N THR A 97 2.39 -12.90 -17.10
CA THR A 97 1.05 -13.18 -16.56
C THR A 97 -0.05 -12.45 -17.33
N PHE A 98 0.17 -11.17 -17.62
CA PHE A 98 -0.80 -10.33 -18.32
C PHE A 98 -0.62 -10.32 -19.83
N GLN A 99 0.40 -11.05 -20.35
CA GLN A 99 0.75 -11.10 -21.77
C GLN A 99 1.03 -9.72 -22.36
N ILE A 100 1.77 -8.89 -21.60
CA ILE A 100 2.13 -7.53 -22.00
C ILE A 100 3.62 -7.47 -22.29
N GLU A 101 3.94 -7.33 -23.57
CA GLU A 101 5.30 -7.09 -24.03
C GLU A 101 5.74 -5.65 -23.74
N THR A 102 7.05 -5.44 -23.66
CA THR A 102 7.65 -4.12 -23.54
C THR A 102 7.41 -3.33 -24.82
N ARG A 103 6.60 -2.28 -24.73
CA ARG A 103 6.35 -1.33 -25.82
C ARG A 103 6.17 0.07 -25.27
N ARG A 104 6.28 1.08 -26.13
CA ARG A 104 5.95 2.46 -25.77
C ARG A 104 4.45 2.58 -25.53
N ALA A 105 4.08 3.32 -24.49
CA ALA A 105 2.71 3.60 -24.12
C ALA A 105 2.63 4.98 -23.45
N SER A 106 1.43 5.52 -23.34
CA SER A 106 1.16 6.73 -22.55
C SER A 106 0.48 6.33 -21.26
N LEU A 107 0.86 6.99 -20.16
CA LEU A 107 0.28 6.80 -18.84
C LEU A 107 0.16 8.14 -18.13
N ASP A 108 -1.02 8.40 -17.56
CA ASP A 108 -1.29 9.62 -16.81
C ASP A 108 -1.08 9.39 -15.32
N VAL A 109 -0.39 10.33 -14.67
CA VAL A 109 -0.27 10.39 -13.21
C VAL A 109 -1.12 11.54 -12.70
N TYR A 110 -2.08 11.22 -11.83
CA TYR A 110 -3.09 12.16 -11.33
C TYR A 110 -2.64 12.83 -10.03
N LEU A 111 -2.99 14.10 -9.88
CA LEU A 111 -2.85 14.88 -8.66
C LEU A 111 -4.17 14.85 -7.85
N ALA A 112 -4.15 15.40 -6.64
CA ALA A 112 -5.30 15.36 -5.74
C ALA A 112 -6.51 16.19 -6.22
N ASP A 113 -6.30 17.17 -7.10
CA ASP A 113 -7.36 17.97 -7.73
C ASP A 113 -7.97 17.32 -8.98
N GLY A 114 -7.50 16.11 -9.34
CA GLY A 114 -7.95 15.38 -10.53
C GLY A 114 -7.25 15.80 -11.82
N SER A 115 -6.38 16.82 -11.80
CA SER A 115 -5.48 17.12 -12.92
C SER A 115 -4.48 15.97 -13.11
N SER A 116 -3.92 15.85 -14.31
CA SER A 116 -2.99 14.77 -14.64
C SER A 116 -1.77 15.22 -15.45
N ILE A 117 -0.71 14.44 -15.32
CA ILE A 117 0.54 14.60 -16.04
C ILE A 117 0.70 13.40 -16.97
N GLY A 118 0.61 13.65 -18.27
CA GLY A 118 0.84 12.62 -19.28
C GLY A 118 2.32 12.26 -19.40
N LEU A 119 2.62 10.96 -19.34
CA LEU A 119 3.96 10.41 -19.47
C LEU A 119 4.04 9.48 -20.68
N ASP A 120 5.13 9.61 -21.44
CA ASP A 120 5.53 8.59 -22.41
C ASP A 120 6.43 7.60 -21.69
N ILE A 121 5.94 6.37 -21.56
CA ILE A 121 6.59 5.30 -20.78
C ILE A 121 6.82 4.06 -21.64
N GLN A 122 7.60 3.13 -21.11
CA GLN A 122 7.54 1.73 -21.51
C GLN A 122 6.55 1.00 -20.59
N THR A 123 5.79 0.05 -21.15
CA THR A 123 4.90 -0.82 -20.36
C THR A 123 5.63 -1.61 -19.27
N SER A 124 6.96 -1.75 -19.37
CA SER A 124 7.83 -2.39 -18.38
C SER A 124 8.55 -1.44 -17.43
N ASP A 125 8.22 -0.14 -17.44
CA ASP A 125 8.76 0.81 -16.48
C ASP A 125 8.24 0.52 -15.07
N THR A 126 9.13 0.63 -14.08
CA THR A 126 8.82 0.40 -12.67
C THR A 126 8.13 1.63 -12.05
N ALA A 127 7.47 1.42 -10.91
CA ALA A 127 6.86 2.52 -10.16
C ALA A 127 7.91 3.55 -9.71
N GLU A 128 9.09 3.09 -9.28
CA GLU A 128 10.24 3.96 -8.98
C GLU A 128 10.58 4.86 -10.18
N ARG A 129 10.73 4.27 -11.38
CA ARG A 129 11.07 5.02 -12.59
C ARG A 129 9.99 6.03 -12.97
N ILE A 130 8.72 5.64 -12.88
CA ILE A 130 7.60 6.53 -13.18
C ILE A 130 7.55 7.68 -12.19
N LEU A 131 7.78 7.43 -10.89
CA LEU A 131 7.85 8.47 -9.88
C LEU A 131 8.96 9.48 -10.17
N GLU A 132 10.17 9.01 -10.54
CA GLU A 132 11.28 9.88 -10.93
C GLU A 132 10.93 10.78 -12.12
N VAL A 133 10.39 10.20 -13.19
CA VAL A 133 10.05 10.94 -14.42
C VAL A 133 8.92 11.94 -14.15
N THR A 134 7.91 11.55 -13.36
CA THR A 134 6.83 12.45 -12.93
C THR A 134 7.40 13.62 -12.13
N SER A 135 8.24 13.32 -11.14
CA SER A 135 8.87 14.33 -10.27
C SER A 135 9.69 15.33 -11.06
N TYR A 136 10.47 14.85 -12.03
CA TYR A 136 11.24 15.71 -12.93
C TYR A 136 10.34 16.62 -13.77
N LYS A 137 9.27 16.10 -14.36
CA LYS A 137 8.32 16.92 -15.14
C LYS A 137 7.60 17.97 -14.29
N MET A 138 7.38 17.69 -13.01
CA MET A 138 6.77 18.63 -12.06
C MET A 138 7.74 19.70 -11.53
N GLY A 139 9.05 19.55 -11.77
CA GLY A 139 10.06 20.41 -11.15
C GLY A 139 10.28 20.10 -9.66
N LEU A 140 10.00 18.87 -9.22
CA LEU A 140 10.27 18.43 -7.86
C LEU A 140 11.77 18.08 -7.71
N SER A 141 12.42 18.66 -6.70
CA SER A 141 13.84 18.39 -6.40
C SER A 141 14.07 16.92 -6.08
N ARG A 142 15.21 16.37 -6.53
CA ARG A 142 15.56 14.95 -6.38
C ARG A 142 15.56 14.48 -4.92
N GLU A 143 16.00 15.34 -4.01
CA GLU A 143 16.04 15.08 -2.57
C GLU A 143 14.64 14.93 -1.96
N LEU A 144 13.63 15.52 -2.59
CA LEU A 144 12.25 15.53 -2.10
C LEU A 144 11.42 14.35 -2.62
N ILE A 145 11.92 13.60 -3.62
CA ILE A 145 11.20 12.48 -4.24
C ILE A 145 10.81 11.42 -3.20
N GLY A 146 11.69 11.16 -2.22
CA GLY A 146 11.45 10.18 -1.16
C GLY A 146 10.27 10.48 -0.23
N TYR A 147 9.75 11.71 -0.24
CA TYR A 147 8.57 12.11 0.53
C TYR A 147 7.25 11.84 -0.20
N PHE A 148 7.30 11.39 -1.45
CA PHE A 148 6.14 11.10 -2.27
C PHE A 148 6.14 9.64 -2.70
N SER A 149 4.95 9.13 -3.03
CA SER A 149 4.81 7.81 -3.62
C SER A 149 3.65 7.79 -4.60
N LEU A 150 3.66 6.77 -5.45
CA LEU A 150 2.53 6.44 -6.31
C LEU A 150 1.51 5.59 -5.57
N PHE A 151 0.24 5.80 -5.92
CA PHE A 151 -0.93 5.10 -5.39
C PHE A 151 -1.87 4.73 -6.53
N PHE A 152 -2.53 3.57 -6.41
CA PHE A 152 -3.73 3.30 -7.19
C PHE A 152 -4.92 3.95 -6.50
N ILE A 153 -5.63 4.77 -7.25
CA ILE A 153 -6.74 5.57 -6.80
C ILE A 153 -7.96 5.18 -7.62
N GLN A 154 -9.00 4.68 -6.97
CA GLN A 154 -10.26 4.35 -7.61
C GLN A 154 -11.08 5.61 -7.82
N ASP A 155 -11.58 5.79 -9.04
CA ASP A 155 -12.48 6.88 -9.41
C ASP A 155 -13.93 6.37 -9.43
N HIS A 156 -14.75 6.88 -8.50
CA HIS A 156 -16.16 6.50 -8.38
C HIS A 156 -17.09 7.27 -9.34
N GLY A 157 -16.55 8.19 -10.16
CA GLY A 157 -17.30 8.94 -11.17
C GLY A 157 -18.14 10.11 -10.62
N ASP A 158 -18.33 10.19 -9.31
CA ASP A 158 -18.94 11.31 -8.57
C ASP A 158 -17.91 12.37 -8.12
N GLY A 159 -16.64 12.20 -8.54
CA GLY A 159 -15.50 13.00 -8.08
C GLY A 159 -14.82 12.43 -6.82
N ALA A 160 -15.38 11.40 -6.18
CA ALA A 160 -14.74 10.73 -5.05
C ALA A 160 -13.65 9.76 -5.55
N LEU A 161 -12.41 10.23 -5.52
CA LEU A 161 -11.16 9.43 -5.58
C LEU A 161 -10.83 8.67 -4.28
N SER A 162 -10.90 7.35 -4.22
CA SER A 162 -10.48 6.58 -3.02
C SER A 162 -9.12 5.92 -3.20
N VAL A 163 -8.22 6.02 -2.21
CA VAL A 163 -6.90 5.39 -2.28
C VAL A 163 -7.05 3.89 -2.04
N VAL A 164 -6.70 3.08 -3.03
CA VAL A 164 -6.83 1.62 -2.96
C VAL A 164 -5.57 1.01 -2.35
N LYS A 165 -4.39 1.35 -2.88
CA LYS A 165 -3.09 0.90 -2.36
C LYS A 165 -1.94 1.80 -2.81
N LYS A 166 -0.84 1.80 -2.06
CA LYS A 166 0.45 2.32 -2.55
C LYS A 166 1.01 1.35 -3.58
N VAL A 167 1.65 1.87 -4.60
CA VAL A 167 2.36 1.06 -5.59
C VAL A 167 3.76 0.77 -5.06
N ALA A 168 4.15 -0.49 -4.96
CA ALA A 168 5.51 -0.84 -4.57
C ALA A 168 6.50 -0.49 -5.70
N GLU A 169 7.71 -0.08 -5.32
CA GLU A 169 8.73 0.47 -6.22
C GLU A 169 9.04 -0.44 -7.43
N PHE A 170 9.00 -1.77 -7.24
CA PHE A 170 9.27 -2.78 -8.26
C PHE A 170 8.05 -3.18 -9.12
N GLU A 171 6.84 -2.76 -8.75
CA GLU A 171 5.65 -3.02 -9.57
C GLU A 171 5.77 -2.31 -10.92
N LEU A 172 5.05 -2.82 -11.92
CA LEU A 172 4.93 -2.20 -13.23
C LEU A 172 3.55 -1.53 -13.32
N PRO A 173 3.40 -0.21 -13.03
CA PRO A 173 2.09 0.40 -12.86
C PRO A 173 1.15 0.18 -14.05
N TYR A 174 1.67 0.27 -15.27
CA TYR A 174 0.89 0.01 -16.48
C TYR A 174 0.29 -1.41 -16.54
N VAL A 175 1.07 -2.41 -16.10
CA VAL A 175 0.63 -3.81 -16.06
C VAL A 175 -0.28 -4.06 -14.85
N SER A 176 0.08 -3.53 -13.68
CA SER A 176 -0.71 -3.67 -12.45
C SER A 176 -2.13 -3.12 -12.60
N LEU A 177 -2.33 -2.04 -13.38
CA LEU A 177 -3.68 -1.53 -13.71
C LEU A 177 -4.56 -2.58 -14.40
N GLN A 178 -3.99 -3.52 -15.15
CA GLN A 178 -4.76 -4.58 -15.79
C GLN A 178 -5.39 -5.57 -14.80
N SER A 179 -4.76 -5.72 -13.63
CA SER A 179 -5.29 -6.53 -12.52
C SER A 179 -6.45 -5.85 -11.78
N MET A 180 -6.64 -4.55 -12.02
CA MET A 180 -7.58 -3.66 -11.30
C MET A 180 -8.60 -3.02 -12.23
N LYS A 181 -8.83 -3.58 -13.43
CA LYS A 181 -9.71 -2.99 -14.45
C LYS A 181 -11.13 -2.74 -13.95
N GLU A 182 -11.65 -3.67 -13.15
CA GLU A 182 -13.02 -3.62 -12.63
C GLU A 182 -13.22 -2.44 -11.66
N LEU A 183 -12.15 -2.01 -10.99
CA LEU A 183 -12.20 -0.90 -10.04
C LEU A 183 -12.01 0.47 -10.70
N HIS A 184 -11.81 0.55 -12.01
CA HIS A 184 -11.54 1.81 -12.73
C HIS A 184 -10.41 2.64 -12.07
N CYS A 185 -9.37 1.97 -11.59
CA CYS A 185 -8.25 2.61 -10.91
C CYS A 185 -7.43 3.51 -11.86
N LYS A 186 -6.96 4.63 -11.32
CA LYS A 186 -5.99 5.56 -11.89
C LYS A 186 -4.71 5.53 -11.06
N LEU A 187 -3.60 5.95 -11.66
CA LEU A 187 -2.32 6.10 -10.96
C LEU A 187 -2.21 7.55 -10.47
N GLY A 188 -1.98 7.77 -9.17
CA GLY A 188 -1.80 9.12 -8.63
C GLY A 188 -0.56 9.24 -7.77
N ILE A 189 -0.09 10.47 -7.58
CA ILE A 189 1.03 10.82 -6.68
C ILE A 189 0.48 11.46 -5.41
N ARG A 190 0.98 11.04 -4.25
CA ARG A 190 0.61 11.63 -2.95
C ARG A 190 1.82 11.65 -2.01
N LYS A 191 1.75 12.48 -0.97
CA LYS A 191 2.75 12.47 0.10
C LYS A 191 2.75 11.12 0.82
N TRP A 192 3.94 10.62 1.16
CA TRP A 192 4.18 9.35 1.84
C TRP A 192 4.97 9.54 3.13
N TYR A 193 4.34 10.22 4.08
CA TYR A 193 4.77 10.32 5.47
C TYR A 193 3.59 10.79 6.31
N MET A 194 3.60 10.47 7.61
CA MET A 194 2.54 10.83 8.53
C MET A 194 2.88 12.03 9.42
N ASP A 195 4.17 12.30 9.62
CA ASP A 195 4.65 13.35 10.53
C ASP A 195 4.53 14.74 9.87
N PRO A 196 3.62 15.62 10.33
CA PRO A 196 3.44 16.95 9.76
C PRO A 196 4.64 17.88 9.93
N SER A 197 5.61 17.53 10.77
CA SER A 197 6.85 18.32 10.90
C SER A 197 7.69 18.26 9.62
N LEU A 198 7.61 17.16 8.87
CA LEU A 198 8.34 16.96 7.61
C LEU A 198 7.88 17.92 6.49
N ASP A 199 6.68 18.49 6.59
CA ASP A 199 6.20 19.51 5.65
C ASP A 199 7.18 20.69 5.55
N THR A 200 7.86 21.03 6.65
CA THR A 200 8.82 22.14 6.67
C THR A 200 9.98 21.95 5.69
N LEU A 201 10.41 20.71 5.46
CA LEU A 201 11.46 20.35 4.51
C LEU A 201 11.01 20.52 3.05
N LEU A 202 9.70 20.61 2.83
CA LEU A 202 9.06 20.67 1.52
C LEU A 202 8.61 22.09 1.15
N MET A 203 8.77 23.07 2.05
CA MET A 203 8.29 24.45 1.84
C MET A 203 9.15 25.29 0.88
N ASP A 204 10.40 24.89 0.63
CA ASP A 204 11.31 25.63 -0.26
C ASP A 204 11.13 25.29 -1.74
N CYS A 205 10.28 24.30 -2.07
CA CYS A 205 10.03 23.88 -3.45
C CYS A 205 8.55 24.11 -3.83
N GLY A 206 8.32 24.92 -4.87
CA GLY A 206 6.97 25.26 -5.32
C GLY A 206 6.13 24.04 -5.76
N ALA A 207 6.77 23.03 -6.34
CA ALA A 207 6.11 21.80 -6.76
C ALA A 207 5.62 20.97 -5.55
N SER A 208 6.43 20.84 -4.50
CA SER A 208 6.02 20.15 -3.27
C SER A 208 4.94 20.93 -2.51
N ILE A 209 5.07 22.26 -2.40
CA ILE A 209 4.02 23.11 -1.84
C ILE A 209 2.70 22.86 -2.56
N ASN A 210 2.71 22.81 -3.90
CA ASN A 210 1.51 22.57 -4.68
C ASN A 210 0.92 21.17 -4.41
N LEU A 211 1.76 20.13 -4.38
CA LEU A 211 1.31 18.75 -4.08
C LEU A 211 0.67 18.65 -2.69
N LEU A 212 1.31 19.22 -1.66
CA LEU A 212 0.78 19.23 -0.30
C LEU A 212 -0.52 20.01 -0.19
N TYR A 213 -0.58 21.18 -0.85
CA TYR A 213 -1.74 22.06 -0.84
C TYR A 213 -2.97 21.39 -1.48
N LEU A 214 -2.81 20.82 -2.69
CA LEU A 214 -3.90 20.12 -3.37
C LEU A 214 -4.39 18.91 -2.57
N GLN A 215 -3.46 18.16 -1.96
CA GLN A 215 -3.82 17.04 -1.10
C GLN A 215 -4.59 17.50 0.15
N ALA A 216 -4.15 18.58 0.82
CA ALA A 216 -4.80 19.11 2.00
C ALA A 216 -6.24 19.60 1.71
N ILE A 217 -6.46 20.27 0.58
CA ILE A 217 -7.81 20.66 0.14
C ILE A 217 -8.70 19.42 0.00
N GLN A 218 -8.24 18.41 -0.75
CA GLN A 218 -9.01 17.19 -0.96
C GLN A 218 -9.35 16.48 0.36
N GLU A 219 -8.43 16.48 1.32
CA GLU A 219 -8.63 15.86 2.64
C GLU A 219 -9.61 16.65 3.52
N ILE A 220 -9.68 17.98 3.38
CA ILE A 220 -10.70 18.84 4.01
C ILE A 220 -12.07 18.59 3.38
N GLU A 221 -12.17 18.60 2.05
CA GLU A 221 -13.43 18.37 1.31
C GLU A 221 -14.06 17.00 1.66
N ARG A 222 -13.22 16.01 1.97
CA ARG A 222 -13.64 14.67 2.40
C ARG A 222 -13.95 14.53 3.87
N ASN A 223 -13.79 15.59 4.66
CA ASN A 223 -13.90 15.54 6.11
C ASN A 223 -12.94 14.52 6.74
N TRP A 224 -11.75 14.34 6.17
CA TRP A 224 -10.68 13.52 6.76
C TRP A 224 -9.91 14.33 7.80
N ILE A 225 -9.65 15.59 7.47
CA ILE A 225 -9.15 16.61 8.39
C ILE A 225 -10.36 17.35 8.97
N LYS A 226 -10.32 17.71 10.26
CA LYS A 226 -11.45 18.37 10.94
C LYS A 226 -11.03 19.74 11.50
N PRO A 227 -11.05 20.81 10.68
CA PRO A 227 -10.79 22.15 11.19
C PRO A 227 -11.96 22.67 12.03
N THR A 228 -11.64 23.45 13.07
CA THR A 228 -12.64 24.23 13.81
C THR A 228 -13.31 25.26 12.90
N LYS A 229 -14.51 25.73 13.23
CA LYS A 229 -15.21 26.76 12.43
C LYS A 229 -14.37 28.01 12.15
N GLU A 230 -13.60 28.47 13.13
CA GLU A 230 -12.70 29.62 12.98
C GLU A 230 -11.59 29.33 11.96
N LYS A 231 -10.85 28.23 12.16
CA LYS A 231 -9.81 27.77 11.21
C LYS A 231 -10.37 27.50 9.80
N MET A 232 -11.60 26.99 9.66
CA MET A 232 -12.23 26.82 8.35
C MET A 232 -12.37 28.15 7.60
N LEU A 233 -12.87 29.19 8.27
CA LEU A 233 -13.02 30.52 7.65
C LEU A 233 -11.68 31.11 7.21
N GLU A 234 -10.63 30.91 8.01
CA GLU A 234 -9.28 31.34 7.68
C GLU A 234 -8.68 30.56 6.51
N LEU A 235 -8.84 29.22 6.49
CA LEU A 235 -8.43 28.37 5.37
C LEU A 235 -9.12 28.78 4.06
N GLU A 236 -10.43 29.06 4.10
CA GLU A 236 -11.19 29.55 2.94
C GLU A 236 -10.69 30.93 2.46
N PHE A 237 -10.32 31.82 3.38
CA PHE A 237 -9.73 33.11 3.03
C PHE A 237 -8.35 32.95 2.38
N LEU A 238 -7.51 32.07 2.92
CA LEU A 238 -6.19 31.75 2.38
C LEU A 238 -6.28 31.08 0.99
N GLN A 239 -7.30 30.25 0.78
CA GLN A 239 -7.60 29.66 -0.53
C GLN A 239 -8.00 30.74 -1.55
N LYS A 240 -8.88 31.69 -1.18
CA LYS A 240 -9.29 32.81 -2.05
C LYS A 240 -8.16 33.77 -2.40
N THR A 241 -7.21 33.93 -1.49
CA THR A 241 -6.02 34.79 -1.68
C THR A 241 -4.83 34.05 -2.28
N GLU A 242 -5.01 32.77 -2.65
CA GLU A 242 -4.00 31.86 -3.21
C GLU A 242 -2.70 31.75 -2.38
N ASN A 243 -2.79 31.99 -1.06
CA ASN A 243 -1.63 31.94 -0.18
C ASN A 243 -1.38 30.51 0.33
N LYS A 244 -0.82 29.67 -0.54
CA LYS A 244 -0.58 28.23 -0.27
C LYS A 244 0.34 27.97 0.93
N VAL A 245 1.35 28.82 1.15
CA VAL A 245 2.31 28.64 2.25
C VAL A 245 1.61 28.82 3.59
N LYS A 246 0.93 29.95 3.79
CA LYS A 246 0.16 30.19 5.03
C LYS A 246 -0.97 29.18 5.22
N PHE A 247 -1.60 28.74 4.13
CA PHE A 247 -2.61 27.67 4.19
C PHE A 247 -2.01 26.38 4.78
N LEU A 248 -0.84 25.98 4.29
CA LEU A 248 -0.16 24.78 4.79
C LEU A 248 0.38 24.95 6.22
N GLU A 249 0.82 26.15 6.60
CA GLU A 249 1.18 26.45 7.99
C GLU A 249 -0.02 26.27 8.93
N LEU A 250 -1.19 26.80 8.55
CA LEU A 250 -2.42 26.68 9.34
C LEU A 250 -2.95 25.24 9.39
N VAL A 251 -2.94 24.51 8.27
CA VAL A 251 -3.48 23.15 8.20
C VAL A 251 -2.71 22.16 9.08
N ARG A 252 -1.40 22.39 9.29
CA ARG A 252 -0.56 21.56 10.18
C ARG A 252 -1.03 21.56 11.63
N GLU A 253 -1.74 22.61 12.04
CA GLU A 253 -2.32 22.71 13.38
C GLU A 253 -3.75 22.14 13.48
N VAL A 254 -4.28 21.57 12.40
CA VAL A 254 -5.64 21.03 12.37
C VAL A 254 -5.66 19.58 12.82
N GLN A 255 -6.71 19.21 13.57
CA GLN A 255 -6.94 17.84 14.00
C GLN A 255 -6.99 16.86 12.82
N PHE A 256 -6.27 15.76 12.96
CA PHE A 256 -6.11 14.68 11.97
C PHE A 256 -5.32 15.03 10.71
N TYR A 257 -4.69 16.20 10.63
CA TYR A 257 -3.73 16.45 9.55
C TYR A 257 -2.53 15.48 9.64
N GLY A 258 -2.19 14.83 8.52
CA GLY A 258 -1.15 13.79 8.47
C GLY A 258 -1.61 12.39 8.92
N TYR A 259 -2.87 12.23 9.33
CA TYR A 259 -3.44 10.92 9.66
C TYR A 259 -3.98 10.23 8.41
N ILE A 260 -3.85 8.92 8.38
CA ILE A 260 -4.55 8.06 7.43
C ILE A 260 -5.87 7.67 8.06
N ARG A 261 -6.98 8.05 7.43
CA ARG A 261 -8.31 7.55 7.77
C ARG A 261 -8.55 6.23 7.04
N LEU A 262 -8.96 5.21 7.79
CA LEU A 262 -9.47 3.97 7.21
C LEU A 262 -10.96 4.12 6.88
N ASP A 263 -11.42 3.38 5.88
CA ASP A 263 -12.85 3.29 5.60
C ASP A 263 -13.62 2.79 6.83
N PRO A 264 -14.88 3.23 7.01
CA PRO A 264 -15.73 2.75 8.09
C PRO A 264 -15.73 1.22 8.16
N CYS A 265 -15.49 0.70 9.36
CA CYS A 265 -15.28 -0.73 9.60
C CYS A 265 -16.04 -1.19 10.85
N VAL A 266 -16.04 -2.49 11.09
CA VAL A 266 -16.67 -3.07 12.29
C VAL A 266 -15.56 -3.53 13.24
N CYS A 267 -15.75 -3.28 14.52
CA CYS A 267 -14.86 -3.74 15.58
C CYS A 267 -15.61 -4.50 16.69
N ASP A 268 -14.83 -5.20 17.49
CA ASP A 268 -15.28 -5.96 18.67
C ASP A 268 -15.10 -5.19 19.99
N TYR A 269 -14.68 -3.94 19.90
CA TYR A 269 -14.42 -3.08 21.05
C TYR A 269 -15.38 -1.88 21.07
N PRO A 270 -16.00 -1.53 22.22
CA PRO A 270 -15.95 -2.27 23.49
C PRO A 270 -16.83 -3.53 23.48
N GLU A 271 -17.71 -3.70 22.49
CA GLU A 271 -18.54 -4.89 22.30
C GLU A 271 -18.64 -5.26 20.81
N VAL A 272 -19.08 -6.48 20.53
CA VAL A 272 -19.15 -7.01 19.15
C VAL A 272 -20.19 -6.26 18.32
N GLY A 273 -19.79 -5.87 17.10
CA GLY A 273 -20.69 -5.25 16.13
C GLY A 273 -20.70 -3.72 16.20
N CYS A 274 -19.73 -3.11 16.89
CA CYS A 274 -19.54 -1.66 16.87
C CYS A 274 -19.04 -1.20 15.51
N SER A 275 -19.56 -0.06 15.02
CA SER A 275 -19.00 0.61 13.85
C SER A 275 -17.87 1.53 14.28
N ALA A 276 -16.77 1.58 13.55
CA ALA A 276 -15.60 2.37 13.89
C ALA A 276 -15.08 3.19 12.70
N ASP A 277 -14.86 4.47 12.92
CA ASP A 277 -13.98 5.31 12.12
C ASP A 277 -12.59 5.32 12.75
N VAL A 278 -11.57 4.87 12.02
CA VAL A 278 -10.20 4.71 12.51
C VAL A 278 -9.26 5.69 11.82
N TYR A 279 -8.47 6.41 12.60
CA TYR A 279 -7.48 7.38 12.16
C TYR A 279 -6.12 6.96 12.70
N VAL A 280 -5.13 6.79 11.83
CA VAL A 280 -3.78 6.35 12.19
C VAL A 280 -2.77 7.43 11.82
N GLY A 281 -2.03 7.95 12.79
CA GLY A 281 -1.08 9.02 12.57
C GLY A 281 -0.45 9.49 13.88
N ASN A 282 0.63 10.26 13.81
CA ASN A 282 1.28 10.85 14.99
C ASN A 282 1.55 9.87 16.14
N ASN A 283 2.02 8.65 15.82
CA ASN A 283 2.28 7.59 16.81
C ASN A 283 1.03 7.13 17.62
N GLU A 284 -0.18 7.35 17.10
CA GLU A 284 -1.43 6.88 17.72
C GLU A 284 -2.46 6.37 16.70
N ILE A 285 -3.42 5.61 17.21
CA ILE A 285 -4.60 5.11 16.50
C ILE A 285 -5.82 5.66 17.25
N ASN A 286 -6.51 6.63 16.65
CA ASN A 286 -7.73 7.21 17.18
C ASN A 286 -8.95 6.54 16.54
N CYS A 287 -9.86 6.05 17.38
CA CYS A 287 -11.08 5.35 16.98
C CYS A 287 -12.30 6.10 17.49
N TYR A 288 -13.19 6.48 16.58
CA TYR A 288 -14.56 6.89 16.92
C TYR A 288 -15.47 5.69 16.75
N ILE A 289 -15.92 5.15 17.87
CA ILE A 289 -16.66 3.90 17.94
C ILE A 289 -18.11 4.20 18.22
N LYS A 290 -18.97 3.84 17.29
CA LYS A 290 -20.41 3.92 17.41
C LYS A 290 -20.95 2.57 17.88
N LEU A 291 -21.46 2.56 19.11
CA LEU A 291 -22.12 1.43 19.73
C LEU A 291 -23.45 1.12 19.00
N PRO A 292 -23.93 -0.13 19.05
CA PRO A 292 -25.28 -0.51 18.59
C PRO A 292 -26.39 0.36 19.19
N THR A 293 -26.17 0.89 20.39
CA THR A 293 -27.07 1.82 21.10
C THR A 293 -27.02 3.27 20.58
N ASN A 294 -26.35 3.54 19.45
CA ASN A 294 -26.10 4.86 18.86
C ASN A 294 -25.24 5.83 19.70
N GLN A 295 -24.68 5.38 20.83
CA GLN A 295 -23.71 6.16 21.58
C GLN A 295 -22.34 6.12 20.87
N THR A 296 -21.64 7.25 20.83
CA THR A 296 -20.30 7.33 20.25
C THR A 296 -19.27 7.47 21.35
N LYS A 297 -18.21 6.66 21.30
CA LYS A 297 -17.04 6.71 22.18
C LYS A 297 -15.80 6.99 21.36
N GLU A 298 -14.98 7.91 21.83
CA GLU A 298 -13.65 8.17 21.27
C GLU A 298 -12.61 7.47 22.12
N VAL A 299 -11.73 6.69 21.48
CA VAL A 299 -10.65 5.96 22.16
C VAL A 299 -9.36 6.13 21.36
N SER A 300 -8.28 6.45 22.05
CA SER A 300 -6.95 6.62 21.47
C SER A 300 -6.01 5.53 21.97
N PHE A 301 -5.35 4.85 21.04
CA PHE A 301 -4.33 3.84 21.31
C PHE A 301 -2.97 4.36 20.87
N GLN A 302 -2.04 4.51 21.81
CA GLN A 302 -0.67 4.89 21.47
C GLN A 302 0.05 3.71 20.82
N ILE A 303 0.64 3.92 19.63
CA ILE A 303 1.29 2.86 18.86
C ILE A 303 2.46 2.26 19.64
N ASN A 304 3.16 3.09 20.42
CA ASN A 304 4.27 2.63 21.27
C ASN A 304 3.89 1.66 22.39
N ARG A 305 2.60 1.52 22.70
CA ARG A 305 2.08 0.55 23.68
C ARG A 305 1.60 -0.74 23.03
N LEU A 306 1.56 -0.81 21.69
CA LEU A 306 1.14 -2.00 20.97
C LEU A 306 2.25 -3.04 20.99
N ARG A 307 1.98 -4.19 21.61
CA ARG A 307 2.97 -5.30 21.70
C ARG A 307 3.08 -6.10 20.42
N CYS A 308 1.94 -6.36 19.80
CA CYS A 308 1.84 -7.12 18.57
C CYS A 308 0.61 -6.65 17.79
N TRP A 309 0.62 -6.93 16.50
CA TRP A 309 -0.50 -6.68 15.63
C TRP A 309 -0.53 -7.82 14.59
N GLN A 310 -1.72 -8.16 14.12
CA GLN A 310 -1.91 -9.23 13.15
C GLN A 310 -2.91 -8.78 12.09
N VAL A 311 -2.61 -9.08 10.83
CA VAL A 311 -3.57 -8.96 9.74
C VAL A 311 -3.90 -10.34 9.24
N THR A 312 -5.19 -10.65 9.24
CA THR A 312 -5.74 -11.89 8.70
C THR A 312 -6.55 -11.53 7.47
N PHE A 313 -6.19 -12.10 6.32
CA PHE A 313 -6.93 -11.88 5.08
C PHE A 313 -7.90 -13.04 4.86
N LEU A 314 -9.16 -12.71 4.59
CA LEU A 314 -10.15 -13.66 4.08
C LEU A 314 -10.24 -13.48 2.57
N VAL A 315 -9.49 -14.28 1.81
CA VAL A 315 -9.62 -14.27 0.35
C VAL A 315 -10.48 -15.46 -0.07
N SER A 316 -11.67 -15.17 -0.59
CA SER A 316 -12.53 -16.16 -1.24
C SER A 316 -12.25 -16.18 -2.74
N ILE A 317 -11.17 -16.83 -3.16
CA ILE A 317 -10.98 -17.15 -4.58
C ILE A 317 -11.73 -18.45 -4.83
N GLY A 318 -12.62 -18.45 -5.83
CA GLY A 318 -13.46 -19.61 -6.19
C GLY A 318 -12.70 -20.95 -6.27
N ARG A 319 -13.46 -22.04 -6.09
CA ARG A 319 -13.04 -23.46 -6.03
C ARG A 319 -11.69 -23.72 -6.75
N ASN A 320 -10.59 -23.74 -5.98
CA ASN A 320 -9.25 -24.31 -6.26
C ASN A 320 -8.01 -23.38 -6.31
N GLY A 321 -8.04 -22.12 -5.88
CA GLY A 321 -6.80 -21.33 -5.84
C GLY A 321 -6.67 -20.33 -4.69
N ARG A 322 -5.94 -20.65 -3.62
CA ARG A 322 -5.47 -19.63 -2.66
C ARG A 322 -4.29 -18.85 -3.25
N ALA A 323 -4.24 -17.54 -3.00
CA ALA A 323 -3.19 -16.64 -3.46
C ALA A 323 -2.14 -16.37 -2.37
N PHE A 324 -0.88 -16.20 -2.76
CA PHE A 324 0.15 -15.68 -1.86
C PHE A 324 -0.06 -14.20 -1.63
N LEU A 325 -0.13 -13.74 -0.39
CA LEU A 325 -0.33 -12.34 -0.07
C LEU A 325 0.98 -11.71 0.36
N LEU A 326 1.53 -10.87 -0.52
CA LEU A 326 2.50 -9.86 -0.14
C LEU A 326 1.72 -8.66 0.39
N SER A 327 2.02 -8.17 1.57
CA SER A 327 1.45 -6.93 2.09
C SER A 327 2.60 -5.98 2.35
N SER A 328 2.67 -4.89 1.59
CA SER A 328 3.70 -3.87 1.76
C SER A 328 3.14 -2.66 2.51
N CYS A 329 1.93 -2.19 2.27
CA CYS A 329 1.40 -0.95 2.80
C CYS A 329 1.09 -0.99 4.29
N LEU A 330 0.11 -1.80 4.72
CA LEU A 330 -0.28 -1.86 6.14
C LEU A 330 0.86 -2.41 7.01
N LYS A 331 1.60 -3.41 6.49
CA LYS A 331 2.82 -3.92 7.15
C LYS A 331 3.91 -2.87 7.25
N LYS A 332 4.21 -2.10 6.21
CA LYS A 332 5.25 -1.07 6.25
C LYS A 332 4.80 0.17 7.03
N ILE A 333 3.54 0.61 6.92
CA ILE A 333 2.96 1.69 7.74
C ILE A 333 3.08 1.37 9.22
N ILE A 334 2.61 0.18 9.63
CA ILE A 334 2.65 -0.20 11.04
C ILE A 334 4.09 -0.52 11.45
N SER A 335 4.91 -1.15 10.61
CA SER A 335 6.31 -1.44 10.96
C SER A 335 7.19 -0.19 11.03
N GLU A 336 7.02 0.81 10.15
CA GLU A 336 7.73 2.09 10.19
C GLU A 336 7.38 2.88 11.46
N GLN A 337 6.13 2.78 11.95
CA GLN A 337 5.71 3.38 13.22
C GLN A 337 6.20 2.58 14.44
N MET A 338 6.15 1.24 14.39
CA MET A 338 6.57 0.35 15.49
C MET A 338 8.09 0.28 15.69
N MET A 339 8.88 0.41 14.63
CA MET A 339 10.36 0.41 14.72
C MET A 339 10.91 1.59 15.54
N LYS A 340 10.13 2.66 15.71
CA LYS A 340 10.48 3.80 16.59
C LYS A 340 10.07 3.59 18.04
N ALA A 341 9.31 2.54 18.34
CA ALA A 341 8.65 2.41 19.63
C ALA A 341 8.82 1.02 20.23
N SER A 342 9.93 0.83 20.95
CA SER A 342 10.15 -0.33 21.79
C SER A 342 10.74 0.13 23.11
N LYS A 343 9.88 0.32 24.12
CA LYS A 343 10.15 -0.01 25.52
C LYS A 343 8.92 0.19 26.42
N GLU A 344 8.78 -0.79 27.30
CA GLU A 344 7.98 -0.88 28.52
C GLU A 344 6.52 -1.33 28.42
N GLY A 345 6.23 -2.32 29.27
CA GLY A 345 4.99 -3.08 29.28
C GLY A 345 3.92 -2.42 30.11
N GLN A 346 2.70 -2.44 29.58
CA GLN A 346 1.43 -2.27 30.29
C GLN A 346 0.30 -2.97 29.51
N GLU A 347 -0.94 -2.85 30.02
CA GLU A 347 -2.13 -3.68 29.81
C GLU A 347 -2.47 -4.04 28.35
N MET A 348 -3.03 -5.24 28.18
CA MET A 348 -3.29 -5.85 26.89
C MET A 348 -4.74 -5.54 26.45
N VAL A 349 -4.91 -4.56 25.56
CA VAL A 349 -6.19 -4.34 24.87
C VAL A 349 -6.08 -4.95 23.48
N SER A 350 -6.89 -5.96 23.20
CA SER A 350 -7.05 -6.54 21.86
C SER A 350 -8.22 -5.84 21.19
N MET A 351 -8.01 -5.26 20.01
CA MET A 351 -9.07 -4.73 19.16
C MET A 351 -8.93 -5.35 17.78
N CYS A 352 -9.92 -6.13 17.36
CA CYS A 352 -9.99 -6.65 16.02
C CYS A 352 -10.76 -5.66 15.15
N VAL A 353 -10.06 -5.10 14.15
CA VAL A 353 -10.71 -4.29 13.11
C VAL A 353 -10.97 -5.19 11.92
N CYS A 354 -12.24 -5.51 11.71
CA CYS A 354 -12.69 -6.29 10.56
C CYS A 354 -13.16 -5.34 9.46
N ARG A 355 -12.36 -5.23 8.41
CA ARG A 355 -12.84 -4.72 7.13
C ARG A 355 -13.35 -5.92 6.33
N CYS A 356 -14.65 -5.97 6.09
CA CYS A 356 -15.14 -6.78 4.99
C CYS A 356 -14.58 -6.16 3.71
N LEU A 357 -13.65 -6.86 3.04
CA LEU A 357 -13.41 -6.66 1.61
C LEU A 357 -14.63 -7.22 0.84
N ASN A 358 -15.83 -6.76 1.19
CA ASN A 358 -17.06 -7.06 0.47
C ASN A 358 -17.42 -5.83 -0.34
N SER A 359 -16.60 -5.59 -1.37
CA SER A 359 -16.94 -4.85 -2.58
C SER A 359 -15.82 -5.17 -3.58
N CYS A 360 -15.96 -6.30 -4.27
CA CYS A 360 -15.48 -6.41 -5.64
C CYS A 360 -16.26 -5.43 -6.51
#